data_AF-A0A9D5TT29-F1
#
_entry.id   AF-A0A9D5TT29-F1
#
_cell.length_a   1.000
_cell.length_b   1.000
_cell.length_c   1.000
_cell.angle_alpha   90.00
_cell.angle_beta   90.00
_cell.angle_gamma   90.00
#
_symmetry.space_group_name_H-M   'P 1'
#
loop_
_entity.id
_entity.type
_entity.pdbx_description
1 polymer ?
#
loop_
_entity_poly.entity_id
_entity_poly.type
_entity_poly.pdbx_seq_one_letter_code
_entity_poly.pdbx_strand_id
1 'polypeptide(L)' 'QKVEGGFKRYLNLMRVEKVKELLTNTEKSIYEIMQDAGFTDQGTFNRVFKQNTNCTPREYRAKSKEKE' A
#
# COMPACT_ATOMS: atom_id res chain seq x y z
N GLN A 1 7.51 9.72 27.89
CA GLN A 1 6.42 9.15 27.07
C GLN A 1 7.02 8.35 25.93
N LYS A 2 6.80 7.03 25.86
CA LYS A 2 7.24 6.20 24.74
C LYS A 2 6.22 6.44 23.62
N VAL A 3 6.63 7.05 22.51
CA VAL A 3 5.77 7.14 21.32
C VAL A 3 5.71 5.74 20.70
N GLU A 4 4.89 4.86 21.27
CA GLU A 4 4.56 3.59 20.65
C GLU A 4 3.75 3.87 19.38
N GLY A 5 4.46 3.83 18.25
CA GLY A 5 3.92 4.14 16.93
C GLY A 5 4.73 5.12 16.09
N GLY A 6 5.76 5.79 16.63
CA GLY A 6 6.42 6.94 15.99
C GLY A 6 7.04 6.67 14.60
N PHE A 7 7.95 5.71 14.47
CA PHE A 7 8.65 5.47 13.20
C PHE A 7 7.96 4.45 12.29
N LYS A 8 7.51 3.32 12.85
CA LYS A 8 6.89 2.22 12.07
C LYS A 8 5.61 2.66 11.37
N ARG A 9 4.78 3.47 12.04
CA ARG A 9 3.56 4.02 11.43
C ARG A 9 3.90 4.98 10.29
N TYR A 10 4.85 5.88 10.52
CA TYR A 10 5.32 6.81 9.49
C TYR A 10 5.86 6.07 8.26
N LEU A 11 6.72 5.06 8.47
CA LEU A 11 7.22 4.23 7.38
C LEU A 11 6.08 3.53 6.62
N ASN A 12 5.12 2.95 7.33
CA ASN A 12 3.96 2.30 6.70
C ASN A 12 3.10 3.28 5.89
N LEU A 13 2.93 4.53 6.35
CA LEU A 13 2.24 5.57 5.59
C LEU A 13 2.98 5.85 4.27
N MET A 14 4.30 6.06 4.33
CA MET A 14 5.12 6.30 3.13
C MET A 14 5.05 5.13 2.16
N ARG A 15 5.12 3.89 2.66
CA ARG A 15 4.98 2.69 1.83
C ARG A 15 3.61 2.61 1.18
N VAL A 16 2.53 2.92 1.89
CA VAL A 16 1.17 2.93 1.33
C VAL A 16 1.02 3.96 0.23
N GLU A 17 1.58 5.17 0.39
CA GLU A 17 1.56 6.16 -0.69
C GLU A 17 2.31 5.67 -1.93
N LYS A 18 3.46 5.00 -1.76
CA LYS A 18 4.16 4.38 -2.89
C LYS A 18 3.33 3.30 -3.59
N VAL A 19 2.63 2.47 -2.82
CA VAL A 19 1.73 1.44 -3.39
C VAL A 19 0.62 2.09 -4.21
N LYS A 20 -0.01 3.16 -3.70
CA LYS A 20 -1.07 3.88 -4.46
C LYS A 20 -0.54 4.43 -5.78
N GLU A 21 0.62 5.07 -5.76
CA GLU A 21 1.29 5.59 -6.96
C GLU A 21 1.54 4.48 -7.99
N LEU A 22 2.11 3.35 -7.55
CA LEU A 22 2.41 2.22 -8.44
C LEU A 22 1.15 1.53 -8.97
N LEU A 23 0.08 1.44 -8.17
CA LEU A 23 -1.19 0.83 -8.59
C LEU A 23 -1.87 1.63 -9.70
N THR A 24 -1.74 2.97 -9.66
CA THR A 24 -2.34 3.89 -10.63
C THR A 24 -1.48 4.05 -11.88
N ASN A 25 -0.16 4.14 -11.73
CA ASN A 25 0.73 4.53 -12.82
C ASN A 25 1.42 3.36 -13.53
N THR A 26 1.18 2.12 -13.11
CA THR A 26 1.84 0.94 -13.69
C THR A 26 0.91 -0.27 -13.77
N GLU A 27 1.23 -1.18 -14.70
CA GLU A 27 0.57 -2.48 -14.85
C GLU A 27 1.27 -3.63 -14.08
N LYS A 28 2.24 -3.31 -13.20
CA LYS A 28 2.95 -4.30 -12.39
C LYS A 28 1.98 -5.17 -11.59
N SER A 29 2.34 -6.42 -11.35
CA SER A 29 1.54 -7.29 -10.49
C SER A 29 1.47 -6.74 -9.06
N ILE A 30 0.42 -7.09 -8.32
CA ILE A 30 0.28 -6.67 -6.91
C ILE A 30 1.47 -7.17 -6.06
N TYR A 31 2.05 -8.32 -6.41
CA TYR A 31 3.22 -8.87 -5.74
C TYR A 31 4.48 -8.04 -5.98
N GLU A 32 4.75 -7.65 -7.24
CA GLU A 32 5.89 -6.76 -7.55
C GLU A 32 5.73 -5.40 -6.84
N ILE A 33 4.52 -4.85 -6.82
CA ILE A 33 4.25 -3.58 -6.12
C ILE A 33 4.50 -3.70 -4.61
N MET A 34 4.13 -4.83 -4.01
CA MET A 34 4.42 -5.10 -2.61
C MET A 34 5.93 -5.10 -2.34
N GLN A 35 6.70 -5.79 -3.19
CA GLN A 35 8.16 -5.84 -3.07
C GLN A 35 8.80 -4.47 -3.28
N ASP A 36 8.39 -3.74 -4.33
CA ASP A 36 8.87 -2.40 -4.65
C ASP A 36 8.56 -1.37 -3.56
N ALA A 37 7.42 -1.53 -2.87
CA ALA A 37 7.05 -0.70 -1.72
C ALA A 37 7.76 -1.13 -0.41
N GLY A 38 8.64 -2.13 -0.45
CA GLY A 38 9.45 -2.58 0.69
C GLY A 38 8.69 -3.42 1.71
N PHE A 39 7.60 -4.08 1.31
CA PHE A 39 6.94 -5.10 2.14
C PHE A 39 7.50 -6.48 1.81
N THR A 40 7.91 -7.20 2.84
CA THR A 40 8.43 -8.58 2.71
C THR A 40 7.38 -9.64 3.00
N ASP A 41 6.24 -9.25 3.58
CA ASP A 41 5.16 -10.14 3.99
C ASP A 41 3.81 -9.67 3.43
N GLN A 42 3.15 -10.56 2.70
CA GLN A 42 1.86 -10.31 2.06
C GLN A 42 0.75 -10.04 3.09
N GLY A 43 0.77 -10.71 4.24
CA GLY A 43 -0.23 -10.50 5.29
C GLY A 43 -0.16 -9.08 5.85
N THR A 44 1.05 -8.62 6.17
CA THR A 44 1.33 -7.26 6.64
C THR A 44 0.99 -6.23 5.59
N PHE A 45 1.37 -6.44 4.33
CA PHE A 45 1.02 -5.56 3.22
C PHE A 45 -0.50 -5.40 3.08
N ASN A 46 -1.25 -6.51 2.99
CA ASN A 46 -2.70 -6.49 2.84
C ASN A 46 -3.37 -5.77 4.02
N ARG A 47 -2.93 -6.07 5.25
CA ARG A 47 -3.48 -5.44 6.46
C ARG A 47 -3.18 -3.96 6.52
N VAL A 48 -1.93 -3.56 6.32
CA VAL A 48 -1.50 -2.14 6.38
C VAL A 48 -2.17 -1.35 5.28
N PHE A 49 -2.21 -1.86 4.05
CA PHE A 49 -2.86 -1.16 2.94
C PHE A 49 -4.36 -0.97 3.23
N LYS A 50 -5.08 -2.05 3.57
CA LYS A 50 -6.52 -1.98 3.86
C LYS A 50 -6.83 -1.06 5.04
N GLN A 51 -6.01 -1.05 6.08
CA GLN A 51 -6.17 -0.14 7.23
C GLN A 51 -6.03 1.34 6.86
N ASN A 52 -5.25 1.66 5.83
CA ASN A 52 -5.00 3.05 5.42
C ASN A 52 -5.89 3.51 4.26
N THR A 53 -6.44 2.58 3.46
CA THR A 53 -7.22 2.91 2.24
C THR A 53 -8.66 2.41 2.28
N ASN A 54 -9.03 1.63 3.30
CA ASN A 54 -10.33 0.95 3.44
C ASN A 54 -10.68 0.01 2.28
N CYS A 55 -9.72 -0.39 1.45
CA CYS A 55 -9.92 -1.32 0.35
C CYS A 55 -8.66 -2.16 0.10
N THR A 56 -8.80 -3.24 -0.68
CA THR A 56 -7.67 -4.06 -1.10
C THR A 56 -6.88 -3.36 -2.22
N PRO A 57 -5.59 -3.70 -2.42
CA PRO A 57 -4.80 -3.17 -3.53
C PRO A 57 -5.46 -3.40 -4.90
N ARG A 58 -6.12 -4.55 -5.08
CA ARG A 58 -6.84 -4.90 -6.31
C ARG A 58 -8.07 -4.02 -6.53
N GLU A 59 -8.87 -3.80 -5.48
CA GLU A 59 -10.01 -2.89 -5.53
C GLU A 59 -9.56 -1.44 -5.79
N TYR A 60 -8.45 -1.01 -5.18
CA TYR A 60 -7.90 0.33 -5.38
C TYR A 60 -7.53 0.56 -6.85
N ARG A 61 -6.82 -0.40 -7.47
CA ARG A 61 -6.47 -0.35 -8.91
C ARG A 61 -7.69 -0.36 -9.83
N ALA A 62 -8.72 -1.13 -9.51
CA ALA A 62 -9.95 -1.12 -10.32
C ALA A 62 -10.60 0.27 -10.30
N LYS A 63 -10.74 0.87 -9.11
CA LYS A 63 -11.33 2.20 -8.91
C LYS A 63 -10.53 3.34 -9.56
N SER A 64 -9.21 3.20 -9.69
CA SER A 64 -8.39 4.22 -10.37
C SER A 64 -8.61 4.21 -11.89
N LYS A 65 -8.87 3.04 -12.49
CA LYS A 65 -9.12 2.90 -13.93
C LYS A 65 -10.55 3.29 -14.35
N GLU A 66 -11.50 3.28 -13.42
CA GLU A 66 -12.89 3.71 -13.68
C GLU A 66 -13.07 5.24 -13.73
N LYS A 67 -12.05 6.01 -13.34
CA LYS A 67 -12.10 7.48 -13.31
C LYS A 67 -11.49 8.16 -14.55
N GLU A 68 -10.99 7.38 -15.50
CA GLU A 68 -10.56 7.83 -16.84
C GLU A 68 -11.69 7.59 -17.85
#